data_AF-A0A9E2UFS4-F1
#
_entry.id   AF-A0A9E2UFS4-F1
#
_cell.length_a   1.000
_cell.length_b   1.000
_cell.length_c   1.000
_cell.angle_alpha   90.00
_cell.angle_beta   90.00
_cell.angle_gamma   90.00
#
_symmetry.space_group_name_H-M   'P 1'
#
loop_
_entity.id
_entity.type
_entity.pdbx_description
1 polymer ?
#
loop_
_entity_poly.entity_id
_entity_poly.type
_entity_poly.pdbx_seq_one_letter_code
_entity_poly.pdbx_strand_id
1 'polypeptide(L)' 'MTEELRGKARVLGLDRLTEEHLAQFECATTGMERHLQRLPRGMPAAQEPAHVYRAKVEAS' A
#
# COMPACT_ATOMS: atom_id res chain seq x y z
N MET A 1 17.11 8.56 -8.41
CA MET A 1 16.45 7.74 -7.37
C MET A 1 15.77 8.59 -6.32
N THR A 2 16.46 9.53 -5.67
CA THR A 2 15.89 10.45 -4.66
C THR A 2 14.75 11.34 -5.16
N GLU A 3 14.82 11.83 -6.41
CA GLU A 3 13.74 12.61 -7.05
C GLU A 3 12.45 11.79 -7.25
N GLU A 4 12.55 10.53 -7.70
CA GLU A 4 11.39 9.64 -7.85
C GLU A 4 10.76 9.28 -6.50
N LEU A 5 11.60 9.05 -5.48
CA LEU A 5 11.16 8.79 -4.11
C LEU A 5 10.42 9.97 -3.50
N ARG A 6 10.93 11.19 -3.68
CA ARG A 6 10.23 12.43 -3.30
C ARG A 6 8.93 12.59 -4.07
N GLY A 7 8.91 12.27 -5.37
CA GLY A 7 7.70 12.27 -6.18
C GLY A 7 6.61 11.34 -5.63
N LYS A 8 6.96 10.10 -5.31
CA LYS A 8 6.04 9.12 -4.68
C LYS A 8 5.55 9.58 -3.31
N ALA A 9 6.44 10.09 -2.46
CA ALA A 9 6.09 10.62 -1.15
C ALA A 9 5.08 11.78 -1.27
N ARG A 10 5.29 12.68 -2.23
CA ARG A 10 4.42 13.84 -2.49
C ARG A 10 3.01 13.44 -2.94
N VAL A 11 2.88 12.42 -3.81
CA VAL A 11 1.57 11.88 -4.22
C VAL A 11 0.80 11.32 -3.03
N LEU A 12 1.50 10.81 -2.02
CA LEU A 12 0.93 10.31 -0.76
C LEU A 12 0.71 11.43 0.29
N GLY A 13 0.98 12.69 -0.05
CA GLY A 13 0.87 13.84 0.86
C GLY A 13 1.98 13.94 1.90
N LEU A 14 3.10 13.22 1.72
CA LEU A 14 4.24 13.21 2.63
C LEU A 14 5.24 14.30 2.25
N ASP A 15 4.83 15.55 2.36
CA ASP A 15 5.58 16.71 1.84
C ASP A 15 6.74 17.17 2.76
N ARG A 16 6.79 16.68 3.99
CA ARG A 16 7.73 17.14 5.04
C ARG A 16 8.80 16.12 5.40
N LEU A 17 9.08 15.16 4.52
CA LEU A 17 10.10 14.14 4.77
C LEU A 17 11.51 14.76 4.67
N THR A 18 12.35 14.45 5.66
CA THR A 18 13.78 14.76 5.64
C THR A 18 14.51 13.73 4.77
N GLU A 19 15.78 13.98 4.47
CA GLU A 19 16.64 13.00 3.79
C GLU A 19 16.67 11.64 4.51
N GLU A 20 16.72 11.66 5.85
CA GLU A 20 16.71 10.44 6.67
C GLU A 20 15.37 9.68 6.55
N HIS A 21 14.25 10.40 6.56
CA HIS A 21 12.94 9.78 6.36
C HIS A 21 12.79 9.17 4.96
N LEU A 22 13.38 9.80 3.93
CA LEU A 22 13.38 9.26 2.57
C LEU A 22 14.19 7.97 2.47
N ALA A 23 15.34 7.89 3.15
CA ALA A 23 16.15 6.67 3.22
C ALA A 23 15.41 5.52 3.92
N GLN A 24 14.69 5.81 5.01
CA GLN A 24 13.85 4.83 5.70
C GLN A 24 12.67 4.37 4.82
N PHE A 25 12.05 5.30 4.09
CA PHE A 25 10.95 5.00 3.18
C PHE A 25 11.40 4.13 2.00
N GLU A 26 12.58 4.38 1.44
CA GLU A 26 13.20 3.53 0.41
C GLU A 26 13.49 2.10 0.91
N CYS A 27 14.05 1.98 2.12
CA CYS A 27 14.30 0.68 2.74
C CYS A 27 13.02 -0.12 2.94
N ALA A 28 11.98 0.54 3.48
CA ALA A 28 10.67 -0.08 3.71
C ALA A 28 10.00 -0.53 2.41
N THR A 29 10.00 0.31 1.37
CA THR A 29 9.40 -0.02 0.07
C THR A 29 10.11 -1.17 -0.63
N THR A 30 11.44 -1.23 -0.57
CA THR A 30 12.24 -2.35 -1.12
C THR A 30 11.90 -3.67 -0.41
N GLY A 31 11.73 -3.65 0.91
CA GLY A 31 11.30 -4.83 1.67
C GLY A 31 9.89 -5.29 1.30
N MET A 32 8.99 -4.33 1.06
CA MET A 32 7.61 -4.58 0.70
C MET A 32 7.46 -5.20 -0.70
N GLU A 33 8.25 -4.76 -1.69
CA GLU A 33 8.24 -5.34 -3.04
C GLU A 33 8.58 -6.84 -3.03
N ARG A 34 9.57 -7.25 -2.23
CA ARG A 34 9.91 -8.68 -2.05
C ARG A 34 8.76 -9.46 -1.43
N HIS A 35 8.00 -8.84 -0.53
CA HIS A 35 6.85 -9.49 0.09
C HIS A 35 5.68 -9.62 -0.89
N LEU A 36 5.38 -8.57 -1.66
CA LEU A 36 4.34 -8.57 -2.69
C LEU A 36 4.59 -9.62 -3.77
N GLN A 37 5.84 -9.85 -4.16
CA GLN A 37 6.19 -10.92 -5.10
C GLN A 37 5.86 -12.33 -4.60
N ARG A 38 5.76 -12.52 -3.28
CA ARG A 38 5.42 -13.81 -2.65
C ARG A 38 3.91 -13.99 -2.46
N LEU A 39 3.12 -12.93 -2.64
CA LEU A 39 1.68 -13.05 -2.56
C LEU A 39 1.15 -13.83 -3.78
N PRO A 40 0.18 -14.73 -3.59
CA PRO A 40 -0.46 -15.43 -4.70
C PRO A 40 -1.06 -14.40 -5.67
N ARG A 41 -0.72 -14.55 -6.96
CA ARG A 41 -1.22 -13.64 -8.00
C ARG A 41 -2.67 -14.00 -8.33
N GLY A 42 -3.56 -13.04 -8.06
CA GLY A 42 -5.01 -13.19 -8.23
C GLY A 42 -5.67 -13.81 -7.00
N MET A 43 -6.72 -13.17 -6.49
CA MET A 43 -7.65 -13.83 -5.58
C MET A 43 -8.65 -14.62 -6.42
N PRO A 44 -8.80 -15.95 -6.21
CA PRO A 44 -9.94 -16.68 -6.75
C PRO A 44 -11.22 -15.98 -6.32
N ALA A 45 -12.24 -15.89 -7.18
CA ALA A 45 -13.50 -15.20 -6.86
C ALA A 45 -14.20 -15.72 -5.58
N ALA A 46 -13.87 -16.95 -5.16
CA ALA A 46 -14.35 -17.56 -3.91
C ALA A 46 -13.63 -17.05 -2.64
N GLN A 47 -12.54 -16.28 -2.77
CA GLN A 47 -11.85 -15.60 -1.68
C GLN A 47 -12.31 -14.15 -1.67
N GLU A 48 -13.45 -13.91 -1.01
CA GLU A 48 -13.89 -12.55 -0.70
C GLU A 48 -12.89 -11.88 0.26
N PRO A 49 -12.78 -10.54 0.25
CA PRO A 49 -12.02 -9.80 1.26
C PRO A 49 -12.43 -10.25 2.66
N ALA A 50 -11.46 -10.36 3.58
CA ALA A 50 -11.70 -10.83 4.95
C ALA A 50 -12.83 -10.06 5.67
N HIS A 51 -13.07 -8.81 5.26
CA HIS A 51 -14.21 -8.02 5.68
C HIS A 51 -14.94 -7.49 4.46
N VAL A 52 -16.16 -7.99 4.23
CA VAL A 52 -17.08 -7.47 3.23
C VAL A 52 -18.10 -6.58 3.94
N TYR A 53 -18.21 -5.33 3.49
CA TYR A 53 -19.26 -4.44 3.98
C TYR A 53 -20.62 -4.95 3.51
N ARG A 54 -21.48 -5.36 4.46
CA ARG A 54 -22.91 -5.59 4.21
C ARG A 54 -23.69 -4.38 4.72
N ALA A 55 -24.28 -3.61 3.80
CA ALA A 55 -25.30 -2.65 4.18
C ALA A 55 -26.46 -3.42 4.85
N LYS A 56 -26.92 -2.95 6.02
CA LYS A 56 -28.09 -3.54 6.67
C LYS A 56 -29.28 -3.40 5.73
N VAL A 57 -29.90 -4.51 5.37
CA VAL A 57 -31.21 -4.51 4.73
C VAL A 57 -32.18 -3.97 5.78
N GLU A 58 -32.72 -2.77 5.57
CA GLU A 58 -33.86 -2.29 6.35
C GLU A 58 -35.01 -3.26 6.10
N ALA A 59 -35.43 -3.95 7.15
CA ALA A 59 -36.63 -4.78 7.12
C ALA A 59 -37.82 -3.85 6.89
N SER A 60 -38.40 -3.92 5.70
CA SER A 60 -39.72 -3.39 5.39
C SER A 60 -40.81 -4.33 5.92
#